data_AF-A0A8K0K2R5-F1
#
_entry.id   AF-A0A8K0K2R5-F1
#
_cell.length_a   1.000
_cell.length_b   1.000
_cell.length_c   1.000
_cell.angle_alpha   90.00
_cell.angle_beta   90.00
_cell.angle_gamma   90.00
#
_symmetry.space_group_name_H-M   'P 1'
#
loop_
_entity.id
_entity.type
_entity.pdbx_description
1 polymer ?
#
loop_
_entity_poly.entity_id
_entity_poly.type
_entity_poly.pdbx_seq_one_letter_code
_entity_poly.pdbx_strand_id
1 'polypeptide(L)'
;MVKQPSSTLKRILLQSFNSGPIAETSFYASNRDKDILRRYVFSLCFFHAVIIERRKFGPIGWKEYYTFSEADLHLSLKQMDELLNNANETPFEAIRYLIGECNYGGEIQDELDRLLLSTLLSDFICPKIEVEFHPDLTEGSSSFYLPVGG
;
A
#
# COMPACT_ATOMS: atom_id res chain seq x y z
N MET A 1 22.05 1.13 19.44
CA MET A 1 22.33 1.26 18.00
C MET A 1 21.00 1.48 17.30
N VAL A 2 20.71 2.73 16.91
CA VAL A 2 19.45 3.07 16.21
C VAL A 2 19.52 2.41 14.84
N LYS A 3 18.68 1.39 14.59
CA LYS A 3 18.57 0.77 13.26
C LYS A 3 17.91 1.82 12.37
N GLN A 4 18.69 2.42 11.47
CA GLN A 4 18.14 3.16 10.34
C GLN A 4 17.13 2.26 9.62
N PRO A 5 16.03 2.80 9.06
CA PRO A 5 15.14 2.00 8.21
C PRO A 5 15.99 1.30 7.15
N SER A 6 15.73 0.02 6.93
CA SER A 6 16.59 -0.77 6.03
C SER A 6 16.67 -0.07 4.67
N SER A 7 17.86 -0.08 4.07
CA SER A 7 18.07 0.45 2.70
C SER A 7 17.11 -0.14 1.66
N THR A 8 16.46 -1.26 1.99
CA THR A 8 15.57 -2.01 1.10
C THR A 8 14.14 -1.48 1.10
N LEU A 9 13.58 -1.07 2.24
CA LEU A 9 12.22 -0.54 2.30
C LEU A 9 12.09 0.72 1.42
N LYS A 10 13.05 1.63 1.57
CA LYS A 10 13.18 2.82 0.72
C LYS A 10 13.36 2.44 -0.75
N ARG A 11 14.16 1.41 -1.04
CA ARG A 11 14.38 0.94 -2.42
C ARG A 11 13.08 0.41 -3.04
N ILE A 12 12.32 -0.42 -2.33
CA ILE A 12 11.04 -0.97 -2.82
C ILE A 12 10.06 0.16 -3.10
N LEU A 13 9.89 1.08 -2.13
CA LEU A 13 9.05 2.27 -2.32
C LEU A 13 9.43 3.05 -3.58
N LEU A 14 10.72 3.37 -3.74
CA LEU A 14 11.20 4.09 -4.93
C LEU A 14 10.97 3.29 -6.22
N GLN A 15 11.09 1.96 -6.18
CA GLN A 15 10.78 1.12 -7.34
C GLN A 15 9.30 1.20 -7.70
N SER A 16 8.41 1.06 -6.72
CA SER A 16 6.97 1.18 -6.93
C SER A 16 6.60 2.55 -7.52
N PHE A 17 7.12 3.66 -6.98
CA PHE A 17 6.84 5.01 -7.51
C PHE A 17 7.33 5.24 -8.94
N ASN A 18 8.37 4.54 -9.37
CA ASN A 18 8.89 4.63 -10.75
C ASN A 18 8.27 3.60 -11.70
N SER A 19 7.32 2.78 -11.22
CA SER A 19 6.58 1.81 -12.03
C SER A 19 5.23 2.38 -12.47
N GLY A 20 4.74 2.00 -13.65
CA GLY A 20 3.35 2.30 -14.04
C GLY A 20 2.38 1.50 -13.15
N PRO A 21 1.16 1.97 -12.84
CA PRO A 21 0.54 3.22 -13.29
C PRO A 21 0.98 4.45 -12.47
N ILE A 22 1.74 4.28 -11.39
CA ILE A 22 2.07 5.33 -10.42
C ILE A 22 2.91 6.45 -11.04
N ALA A 23 3.81 6.09 -11.97
CA ALA A 23 4.66 7.04 -12.70
C ALA A 23 3.91 7.80 -13.82
N GLU A 24 2.67 7.42 -14.14
CA GLU A 24 1.91 8.01 -15.25
C GLU A 24 0.99 9.13 -14.73
N THR A 25 1.20 10.37 -15.19
CA THR A 25 0.35 11.52 -14.81
C THR A 25 -1.14 11.27 -15.10
N SER A 26 -1.43 10.52 -16.17
CA SER A 26 -2.78 10.15 -16.60
C SER A 26 -3.54 9.34 -15.55
N PHE A 27 -2.83 8.56 -14.72
CA PHE A 27 -3.45 7.80 -13.65
C PHE A 27 -4.11 8.71 -12.60
N TYR A 28 -3.53 9.87 -12.32
CA TYR A 28 -4.09 10.82 -11.36
C TYR A 28 -5.10 11.80 -12.00
N ALA A 29 -5.27 11.75 -13.32
CA ALA A 29 -6.15 12.68 -14.03
C ALA A 29 -7.63 12.28 -13.91
N SER A 30 -7.93 11.00 -13.71
CA SER A 30 -9.28 10.43 -13.59
C SER A 30 -9.98 10.79 -12.28
N ASN A 31 -9.22 11.04 -11.21
CA ASN A 31 -9.78 11.16 -9.87
C ASN A 31 -10.25 12.57 -9.53
N ARG A 32 -11.41 12.64 -8.85
CA ARG A 32 -12.04 13.89 -8.41
C ARG A 32 -11.18 14.65 -7.40
N ASP A 33 -10.45 13.94 -6.55
CA ASP A 33 -9.53 14.52 -5.58
C ASP A 33 -8.14 13.88 -5.69
N LYS A 34 -7.25 14.60 -6.38
CA LYS A 34 -5.89 14.15 -6.66
C LYS A 34 -5.04 14.02 -5.41
N ASP A 35 -5.29 14.84 -4.39
CA ASP A 35 -4.51 14.83 -3.17
C ASP A 35 -4.91 13.66 -2.29
N ILE A 36 -6.21 13.36 -2.21
CA ILE A 36 -6.71 12.13 -1.58
C ILE A 36 -6.15 10.90 -2.32
N LEU A 37 -6.25 10.83 -3.65
CA LEU A 37 -5.71 9.69 -4.42
C LEU A 37 -4.21 9.49 -4.15
N ARG A 38 -3.40 10.55 -4.11
CA ARG A 38 -1.97 10.45 -3.79
C ARG A 38 -1.71 9.85 -2.41
N ARG A 39 -2.55 10.14 -1.41
CA ARG A 39 -2.45 9.52 -0.08
C ARG A 39 -2.71 8.02 -0.16
N TYR A 40 -3.77 7.62 -0.85
CA TYR A 40 -4.09 6.20 -1.09
C TYR A 40 -2.97 5.46 -1.83
N VAL A 41 -2.45 6.06 -2.90
CA VAL A 41 -1.32 5.51 -3.67
C VAL A 41 -0.10 5.31 -2.77
N PHE A 42 0.28 6.32 -1.99
CA PHE A 42 1.40 6.22 -1.05
C PHE A 42 1.16 5.13 -0.02
N SER A 43 -0.02 5.09 0.60
CA SER A 43 -0.35 4.11 1.63
C SER A 43 -0.26 2.68 1.09
N LEU A 44 -0.81 2.42 -0.09
CA LEU A 44 -0.77 1.10 -0.70
C LEU A 44 0.64 0.69 -1.17
N CYS A 45 1.42 1.62 -1.73
CA CYS A 45 2.84 1.36 -2.03
C CYS A 45 3.62 1.03 -0.76
N PHE A 46 3.29 1.69 0.35
CA PHE A 46 4.00 1.46 1.59
C PHE A 46 3.61 0.15 2.27
N PHE A 47 2.32 -0.20 2.26
CA PHE A 47 1.85 -1.53 2.59
C PHE A 47 2.60 -2.60 1.79
N HIS A 48 2.69 -2.45 0.46
CA HIS A 48 3.41 -3.37 -0.42
C HIS A 48 4.89 -3.54 -0.02
N ALA A 49 5.57 -2.42 0.25
CA ALA A 49 6.95 -2.46 0.71
C ALA A 49 7.10 -3.16 2.07
N VAL A 50 6.18 -2.93 3.01
CA VAL A 50 6.17 -3.57 4.33
C VAL A 50 5.99 -5.07 4.23
N ILE A 51 5.00 -5.57 3.49
CA ILE A 51 4.74 -7.01 3.37
C ILE A 51 5.91 -7.75 2.69
N ILE A 52 6.59 -7.10 1.73
CA ILE A 52 7.82 -7.64 1.13
C ILE A 52 8.96 -7.65 2.15
N GLU A 53 9.19 -6.54 2.85
CA GLU A 53 10.28 -6.41 3.82
C GLU A 53 10.13 -7.41 4.98
N ARG A 54 8.89 -7.73 5.38
CA ARG A 54 8.58 -8.74 6.40
C ARG A 54 9.14 -10.12 6.07
N ARG A 55 9.30 -10.48 4.79
CA ARG A 55 9.89 -11.78 4.37
C ARG A 55 11.31 -12.00 4.90
N LYS A 56 12.04 -10.93 5.23
CA LYS A 56 13.40 -11.00 5.79
C LYS A 56 13.46 -11.63 7.18
N PHE A 57 12.33 -11.69 7.88
CA PHE A 57 12.24 -12.26 9.22
C PHE A 57 11.85 -13.75 9.21
N GLY A 58 11.83 -14.39 8.03
CA GLY A 58 11.50 -15.81 7.88
C GLY A 58 10.11 -16.12 8.48
N PRO A 59 9.95 -17.27 9.18
CA PRO A 59 8.69 -17.69 9.81
C PRO A 59 8.06 -16.69 10.79
N ILE A 60 8.83 -15.73 11.32
CA ILE A 60 8.33 -14.67 12.21
C ILE A 60 7.63 -13.56 11.39
N GLY A 61 8.07 -13.35 10.15
CA GLY A 61 7.48 -12.38 9.24
C GLY A 61 6.23 -12.91 8.56
N TRP A 62 6.37 -14.12 7.98
CA TRP A 62 5.36 -14.92 7.30
C TRP A 62 5.68 -16.39 7.54
N LYS A 63 4.68 -17.21 7.85
CA LYS A 63 4.91 -18.64 8.07
C LYS A 63 5.45 -19.32 6.81
N GLU A 64 4.87 -18.99 5.65
CA GLU A 64 5.32 -19.46 4.33
C GLU A 64 5.94 -18.32 3.49
N TYR A 65 6.63 -18.70 2.42
CA TYR A 65 7.24 -17.73 1.50
C TYR A 65 6.27 -17.30 0.40
N TYR A 66 5.65 -16.13 0.56
CA TYR A 66 4.77 -15.53 -0.46
C TYR A 66 5.51 -14.60 -1.42
N THR A 67 5.12 -14.60 -2.70
CA THR A 67 5.73 -13.75 -3.72
C THR A 67 4.80 -12.61 -4.12
N PHE A 68 4.68 -11.64 -3.22
CA PHE A 68 4.01 -10.38 -3.51
C PHE A 68 4.73 -9.64 -4.66
N SER A 69 3.99 -9.34 -5.72
CA SER A 69 4.51 -8.83 -6.99
C SER A 69 4.05 -7.40 -7.27
N GLU A 70 4.72 -6.73 -8.21
CA GLU A 70 4.29 -5.42 -8.73
C GLU A 70 2.94 -5.53 -9.46
N ALA A 71 2.61 -6.69 -10.05
CA ALA A 71 1.32 -6.90 -10.70
C ALA A 71 0.16 -6.82 -9.67
N ASP A 72 0.35 -7.36 -8.47
CA ASP A 72 -0.63 -7.28 -7.38
C ASP A 72 -0.84 -5.82 -6.94
N LEU A 73 0.26 -5.04 -6.89
CA LEU A 73 0.22 -3.63 -6.56
C LEU A 73 -0.53 -2.83 -7.63
N HIS A 74 -0.18 -3.02 -8.90
CA HIS A 74 -0.75 -2.25 -10.01
C HIS A 74 -2.24 -2.55 -10.20
N LEU A 75 -2.64 -3.82 -10.06
CA LEU A 75 -4.05 -4.21 -10.12
C LEU A 75 -4.83 -3.58 -8.96
N SER A 76 -4.28 -3.66 -7.74
CA SER A 76 -4.89 -3.07 -6.54
C SER A 76 -5.07 -1.55 -6.67
N LEU A 77 -4.08 -0.83 -7.21
CA LEU A 77 -4.16 0.61 -7.43
C LEU A 77 -5.25 1.00 -8.42
N LYS A 78 -5.36 0.28 -9.53
CA LYS A 78 -6.39 0.54 -10.55
C LYS A 78 -7.79 0.32 -10.00
N GLN A 79 -8.02 -0.82 -9.36
CA GLN A 79 -9.34 -1.13 -8.83
C GLN A 79 -9.73 -0.23 -7.64
N MET A 80 -8.74 0.17 -6.82
CA MET A 80 -8.96 1.16 -5.76
C MET A 80 -9.37 2.51 -6.35
N ASP A 81 -8.71 3.01 -7.40
CA ASP A 81 -9.11 4.26 -8.08
C ASP A 81 -10.52 4.14 -8.67
N GLU A 82 -10.86 3.01 -9.30
CA GLU A 82 -12.21 2.75 -9.80
C GLU A 82 -13.26 2.79 -8.67
N LEU A 83 -13.00 2.17 -7.52
CA LEU A 83 -13.91 2.18 -6.38
C LEU A 83 -14.08 3.59 -5.79
N LEU A 84 -13.00 4.35 -5.66
CA LEU A 84 -13.03 5.73 -5.18
C LEU A 84 -13.83 6.65 -6.11
N ASN A 85 -13.75 6.44 -7.42
CA ASN A 85 -14.45 7.28 -8.41
C ASN A 85 -15.95 6.96 -8.55
N ASN A 86 -16.37 5.74 -8.15
CA ASN A 86 -17.75 5.26 -8.30
C ASN A 86 -18.60 5.40 -7.03
N ALA A 87 -18.02 5.84 -5.91
CA ALA A 87 -18.72 5.97 -4.65
C ALA A 87 -18.74 7.43 -4.15
N ASN A 88 -19.81 7.81 -3.45
CA ASN A 88 -19.90 9.13 -2.81
C ASN A 88 -19.10 9.19 -1.50
N GLU A 89 -18.97 8.05 -0.84
CA GLU A 89 -18.18 7.84 0.37
C GLU A 89 -17.19 6.71 0.11
N THR A 90 -16.01 6.77 0.71
CA THR A 90 -14.99 5.75 0.46
C THR A 90 -15.42 4.37 0.95
N PRO A 91 -15.46 3.35 0.06
CA PRO A 91 -15.87 2.00 0.41
C PRO A 91 -14.70 1.20 1.00
N PHE A 92 -14.23 1.57 2.20
CA PHE A 92 -13.04 0.98 2.84
C PHE A 92 -13.10 -0.55 2.97
N GLU A 93 -14.26 -1.12 3.25
CA GLU A 93 -14.43 -2.57 3.34
C GLU A 93 -14.24 -3.25 1.99
N ALA A 94 -14.83 -2.70 0.92
CA ALA A 94 -14.68 -3.23 -0.43
C ALA A 94 -13.23 -3.12 -0.93
N ILE A 95 -12.56 -1.99 -0.67
CA ILE A 95 -11.15 -1.80 -1.01
C ILE A 95 -10.28 -2.83 -0.28
N ARG A 96 -10.47 -2.99 1.04
CA ARG A 96 -9.69 -3.95 1.83
C ARG A 96 -9.95 -5.39 1.44
N TYR A 97 -11.20 -5.75 1.15
CA TYR A 97 -11.54 -7.08 0.67
C TYR A 97 -10.85 -7.38 -0.66
N LEU A 98 -10.94 -6.47 -1.61
CA LEU A 98 -10.36 -6.65 -2.94
C LEU A 98 -8.83 -6.80 -2.88
N ILE A 99 -8.17 -5.93 -2.12
CA ILE A 99 -6.71 -5.95 -1.99
C ILE A 99 -6.26 -7.14 -1.14
N GLY A 100 -6.88 -7.33 0.03
CA GLY A 100 -6.46 -8.31 1.02
C GLY A 100 -6.83 -9.74 0.68
N GLU A 101 -8.04 -9.99 0.19
CA GLU A 101 -8.51 -11.36 -0.12
C GLU A 101 -8.26 -11.72 -1.59
N CYS A 102 -8.57 -10.81 -2.53
CA CYS A 102 -8.50 -11.14 -3.95
C CYS A 102 -7.09 -11.00 -4.53
N ASN A 103 -6.42 -9.87 -4.28
CA ASN A 103 -5.15 -9.56 -4.95
C ASN A 103 -3.94 -10.15 -4.22
N TYR A 104 -3.80 -9.91 -2.92
CA TYR A 104 -2.66 -10.41 -2.13
C TYR A 104 -2.94 -11.72 -1.38
N GLY A 105 -4.21 -12.00 -1.05
CA GLY A 105 -4.60 -13.15 -0.23
C GLY A 105 -4.80 -14.45 -0.99
N GLY A 106 -4.94 -14.40 -2.32
CA GLY A 106 -5.28 -15.57 -3.14
C GLY A 106 -4.28 -16.73 -3.06
N GLU A 107 -3.01 -16.45 -2.75
CA GLU A 107 -1.95 -17.46 -2.57
C GLU A 107 -1.77 -17.90 -1.11
N ILE A 108 -2.36 -17.19 -0.14
CA ILE A 108 -2.15 -17.43 1.29
C ILE A 108 -3.13 -18.49 1.77
N GLN A 109 -2.61 -19.68 2.07
CA GLN A 109 -3.40 -20.80 2.59
C GLN A 109 -3.51 -20.82 4.12
N ASP A 110 -2.50 -20.28 4.82
CA ASP A 110 -2.47 -20.25 6.27
C ASP A 110 -3.38 -19.14 6.83
N GLU A 111 -4.20 -19.48 7.83
CA GLU A 111 -5.19 -18.57 8.39
C GLU A 111 -4.56 -17.42 9.20
N LEU A 112 -3.44 -17.68 9.89
CA LEU A 112 -2.76 -16.65 10.66
C LEU A 112 -2.03 -15.67 9.75
N ASP A 113 -1.43 -16.15 8.66
CA ASP A 113 -0.85 -15.26 7.64
C ASP A 113 -1.94 -14.44 6.92
N ARG A 114 -3.12 -15.01 6.63
CA ARG A 114 -4.26 -14.23 6.10
C ARG A 114 -4.71 -13.14 7.08
N LEU A 115 -4.86 -13.50 8.35
CA LEU A 115 -5.22 -12.54 9.40
C LEU A 115 -4.17 -11.43 9.53
N LEU A 116 -2.88 -11.78 9.47
CA LEU A 116 -1.78 -10.82 9.50
C LEU A 116 -1.84 -9.86 8.31
N LEU A 117 -2.01 -10.38 7.09
CA LEU A 117 -2.12 -9.56 5.87
C LEU A 117 -3.28 -8.57 5.99
N SER A 118 -4.46 -9.06 6.39
CA SER A 118 -5.68 -8.26 6.56
C SER A 118 -5.52 -7.19 7.66
N THR A 119 -4.91 -7.57 8.79
CA THR A 119 -4.64 -6.64 9.90
C THR A 119 -3.71 -5.52 9.44
N LEU A 120 -2.58 -5.86 8.81
CA LEU A 120 -1.65 -4.87 8.26
C LEU A 120 -2.38 -3.95 7.27
N LEU A 121 -3.09 -4.51 6.30
CA LEU A 121 -3.82 -3.74 5.30
C LEU A 121 -4.83 -2.76 5.93
N SER A 122 -5.48 -3.17 7.02
CA SER A 122 -6.44 -2.33 7.74
C SER A 122 -5.81 -1.11 8.41
N ASP A 123 -4.52 -1.18 8.77
CA ASP A 123 -3.80 -0.03 9.31
C ASP A 123 -3.48 0.99 8.19
N PHE A 124 -3.20 0.51 6.97
CA PHE A 124 -2.87 1.35 5.82
C PHE A 124 -4.11 1.93 5.11
N ILE A 125 -5.18 1.15 5.00
CA ILE A 125 -6.43 1.54 4.32
C ILE A 125 -7.52 1.74 5.38
N CYS A 126 -7.53 2.92 5.99
CA CYS A 126 -8.48 3.31 7.03
C CYS A 126 -8.93 4.77 6.88
N PRO A 127 -10.06 5.18 7.50
CA PRO A 127 -10.58 6.55 7.41
C PRO A 127 -9.57 7.67 7.73
N LYS A 128 -8.55 7.38 8.55
CA LYS A 128 -7.52 8.37 8.91
C LYS A 128 -6.75 8.91 7.70
N ILE A 129 -6.61 8.12 6.63
CA ILE A 129 -5.88 8.50 5.41
C ILE A 129 -6.46 9.74 4.72
N GLU A 130 -7.76 9.98 4.88
CA GLU A 130 -8.46 11.11 4.27
C GLU A 130 -8.24 12.42 5.03
N VAL A 131 -7.98 12.32 6.33
CA VAL A 131 -7.82 13.48 7.20
C VAL A 131 -6.35 13.91 7.25
N GLU A 132 -5.44 12.96 7.45
CA GLU A 132 -4.01 13.24 7.65
C GLU A 132 -3.14 12.29 6.83
N PHE A 133 -1.97 12.78 6.42
CA PHE A 133 -0.94 11.90 5.87
C PHE A 133 -0.38 11.07 7.01
N HIS A 134 -0.60 9.75 6.98
CA HIS A 134 -0.21 8.75 8.00
C HIS A 134 0.63 9.31 9.18
N PRO A 135 -0.01 9.69 10.31
CA PRO A 135 0.70 10.31 11.43
C PRO A 135 1.77 9.38 12.02
N ASP A 136 1.49 8.07 12.08
CA ASP A 136 2.36 7.08 12.75
C ASP A 136 3.56 6.62 11.90
N LEU A 137 3.59 6.97 10.60
CA LEU A 137 4.68 6.60 9.69
C LEU A 137 5.68 7.74 9.47
N THR A 138 5.39 8.91 10.04
CA THR A 138 6.17 10.13 9.92
C THR A 138 6.74 10.62 11.25
N GLU A 139 6.43 9.96 12.38
CA GLU A 139 7.09 10.26 13.66
C GLU A 139 8.61 10.07 13.54
N GLY A 140 9.32 11.20 13.47
CA GLY A 140 10.78 11.26 13.36
C GLY A 140 11.34 11.71 12.00
N SER A 141 10.51 11.91 10.97
CA SER A 141 10.97 12.52 9.72
C SER A 141 9.92 13.45 9.13
N SER A 142 10.10 14.74 9.37
CA SER A 142 9.40 15.88 8.77
C SER A 142 9.65 16.04 7.25
N SER A 143 9.93 14.94 6.52
CA SER A 143 10.51 15.01 5.17
C SER A 143 10.07 13.91 4.20
N PHE A 144 8.95 13.21 4.43
CA PHE A 144 8.34 12.42 3.37
C PHE A 144 7.42 13.31 2.53
N TYR A 145 8.02 13.97 1.53
CA TYR A 145 7.25 14.64 0.49
C TYR A 145 6.78 13.60 -0.52
N LEU A 146 5.51 13.66 -0.91
CA LEU A 146 5.05 13.00 -2.13
C LEU A 146 5.98 13.45 -3.27
N PRO A 147 6.59 12.53 -4.04
CA PRO A 147 7.40 12.89 -5.18
C PRO A 147 6.58 13.78 -6.10
N VAL A 148 7.14 14.93 -6.48
CA VAL A 148 6.47 15.90 -7.37
C VAL A 148 6.29 15.35 -8.80
N GLY A 149 6.90 14.20 -9.09
CA GLY A 149 6.78 13.50 -10.37
C GLY A 149 5.52 12.66 -10.44
N GLY A 150 4.41 13.33 -10.76
CA GLY A 150 3.27 12.78 -11.47
C GLY A 150 3.05 13.66 -12.68
#